data_AF-A0A176RYP4-F1
#
_entry.id   AF-A0A176RYP4-F1
#
_cell.length_a   1.000
_cell.length_b   1.000
_cell.length_c   1.000
_cell.angle_alpha   90.00
_cell.angle_beta   90.00
_cell.angle_gamma   90.00
#
_symmetry.space_group_name_H-M   'P 1'
#
loop_
_entity.id
_entity.type
_entity.pdbx_description
1 polymer ?
#
loop_
_entity_poly.entity_id
_entity_poly.type
_entity_poly.pdbx_seq_one_letter_code
_entity_poly.pdbx_strand_id
1 'polypeptide(L)'
;EGSLKTFFRAVKSASSGRGLERVFITGVSPVLMTDITSAYNVAEDIYLRPVFNDLCGFRESEIRSVLKQIVEECKLSPEKEQDAMSLMQQFYNGYCFSERVNEFIYNPTLVLYFLKYFQQECQFPRLMLDNNLAIDRGKLAYISALPNGEPIISQALNETPPLSLSELANRFGVDNMLNASKDTTFIVSLLYYLGILTFNG
;
A
#
# COMPACT_ATOMS: atom_id res chain seq x y z
N GLU A 1 10.59 -28.19 5.22
CA GLU A 1 9.59 -27.32 5.87
C GLU A 1 10.04 -25.87 5.67
N GLY A 2 9.17 -24.97 5.20
CA GLY A 2 9.56 -23.59 4.86
C GLY A 2 9.86 -22.74 6.10
N SER A 3 10.90 -21.91 6.04
CA SER A 3 11.39 -21.07 7.15
C SER A 3 10.29 -20.22 7.81
N LEU A 4 9.39 -19.65 7.02
CA LEU A 4 8.26 -18.85 7.50
C LEU A 4 7.25 -19.67 8.30
N LYS A 5 6.95 -20.91 7.87
CA LYS A 5 6.02 -21.79 8.57
C LYS A 5 6.56 -22.14 9.96
N THR A 6 7.85 -22.41 10.05
CA THR A 6 8.55 -22.67 11.33
C THR A 6 8.49 -21.45 12.24
N PHE A 7 8.77 -20.25 11.70
CA PHE A 7 8.69 -19.00 12.45
C PHE A 7 7.29 -18.78 13.05
N PHE A 8 6.24 -18.83 12.23
CA PHE A 8 4.88 -18.56 12.73
C PHE A 8 4.37 -19.65 13.70
N ARG A 9 4.79 -20.91 13.56
CA ARG A 9 4.52 -21.91 14.62
C ARG A 9 5.18 -21.56 15.95
N ALA A 10 6.42 -21.07 15.92
CA ALA A 10 7.10 -20.64 17.13
C ALA A 10 6.38 -19.46 17.79
N VAL A 11 5.94 -18.47 16.99
CA VAL A 11 5.13 -17.34 17.46
C VAL A 11 3.82 -17.83 18.10
N LYS A 12 3.08 -18.73 17.45
CA LYS A 12 1.85 -19.31 18.01
C LYS A 12 2.08 -20.07 19.31
N SER A 13 3.17 -20.84 19.37
CA SER A 13 3.53 -21.56 20.60
C SER A 13 3.90 -20.60 21.73
N ALA A 14 4.57 -19.49 21.40
CA ALA A 14 4.89 -18.45 22.37
C ALA A 14 3.64 -17.78 22.93
N SER A 15 2.61 -17.58 22.10
CA SER A 15 1.35 -16.98 22.52
C SER A 15 0.43 -17.91 23.32
N SER A 16 0.76 -19.20 23.40
CA SER A 16 0.03 -20.19 24.21
C SER A 16 0.57 -20.31 25.64
N GLY A 17 0.92 -19.19 26.28
CA GLY A 17 1.35 -19.15 27.68
C GLY A 17 2.87 -19.14 27.92
N ARG A 18 3.68 -18.80 26.92
CA ARG A 18 5.14 -18.62 27.09
C ARG A 18 5.58 -17.14 27.06
N GLY A 19 4.69 -16.24 27.46
CA GLY A 19 5.00 -14.82 27.66
C GLY A 19 4.77 -13.88 26.46
N LEU A 20 4.23 -14.38 25.34
CA LEU A 20 3.81 -13.53 24.23
C LEU A 20 2.29 -13.28 24.29
N GLU A 21 1.86 -12.09 24.71
CA GLU A 21 0.43 -11.82 24.88
C GLU A 21 -0.27 -11.45 23.56
N ARG A 22 0.37 -10.65 22.71
CA ARG A 22 -0.24 -10.09 21.49
C ARG A 22 0.75 -10.09 20.34
N VAL A 23 0.21 -10.27 19.14
CA VAL A 23 0.98 -10.27 17.89
C VAL A 23 0.24 -9.40 16.90
N PHE A 24 0.94 -8.41 16.34
CA PHE A 24 0.44 -7.60 15.24
C PHE A 24 1.36 -7.80 14.04
N ILE A 25 0.77 -8.09 12.88
CA ILE A 25 1.51 -8.41 11.65
C ILE A 25 1.17 -7.34 10.61
N THR A 26 2.20 -6.70 10.06
CA THR A 26 2.09 -5.70 9.01
C THR A 26 3.00 -6.05 7.84
N GLY A 27 2.58 -5.71 6.62
CA GLY A 27 3.41 -5.86 5.43
C GLY A 27 2.58 -5.94 4.16
N VAL A 28 3.24 -5.82 3.02
CA VAL A 28 2.66 -6.11 1.71
C VAL A 28 2.60 -7.62 1.57
N SER A 29 1.40 -8.20 1.60
CA SER A 29 1.21 -9.65 1.55
C SER A 29 0.69 -10.09 0.18
N PRO A 30 1.57 -10.32 -0.80
CA PRO A 30 1.33 -11.35 -1.78
C PRO A 30 1.86 -12.67 -1.19
N VAL A 31 1.01 -13.70 -1.12
CA VAL A 31 1.37 -15.13 -1.29
C VAL A 31 1.60 -16.00 -0.05
N LEU A 32 1.94 -15.46 1.12
CA LEU A 32 2.44 -16.33 2.19
C LEU A 32 1.40 -16.77 3.23
N MET A 33 0.36 -15.98 3.48
CA MET A 33 -0.54 -16.29 4.61
C MET A 33 -1.32 -17.57 4.40
N THR A 34 -1.76 -17.91 3.19
CA THR A 34 -2.48 -19.18 2.92
C THR A 34 -1.65 -20.41 3.24
N ASP A 35 -0.35 -20.44 2.90
CA ASP A 35 0.53 -21.58 3.20
C ASP A 35 0.97 -21.59 4.68
N ILE A 36 0.87 -20.43 5.34
CA ILE A 36 1.06 -20.23 6.78
C ILE A 36 -0.23 -20.53 7.58
N THR A 37 -1.44 -20.48 7.00
CA THR A 37 -2.69 -20.60 7.77
C THR A 37 -2.79 -21.91 8.55
N SER A 38 -2.25 -23.02 8.04
CA SER A 38 -2.18 -24.28 8.82
C SER A 38 -1.27 -24.16 10.07
N ALA A 39 -0.27 -23.29 10.04
CA ALA A 39 0.66 -23.01 11.14
C ALA A 39 0.20 -21.87 12.06
N TYR A 40 -0.57 -20.91 11.54
CA TYR A 40 -0.98 -19.68 12.25
C TYR A 40 -2.46 -19.33 12.04
N ASN A 41 -3.36 -20.32 12.18
CA ASN A 41 -4.81 -20.17 12.08
C ASN A 41 -5.47 -19.32 13.20
N VAL A 42 -4.67 -18.57 13.96
CA VAL A 42 -5.12 -17.68 15.04
C VAL A 42 -5.08 -16.21 14.63
N ALA A 43 -4.57 -15.90 13.43
CA ALA A 43 -4.57 -14.54 12.89
C ALA A 43 -5.96 -14.14 12.40
N GLU A 44 -6.26 -12.85 12.56
CA GLU A 44 -7.46 -12.19 12.05
C GLU A 44 -7.03 -11.09 11.09
N ASP A 45 -7.57 -11.10 9.87
CA ASP A 45 -7.32 -10.06 8.88
C ASP A 45 -8.21 -8.85 9.18
N ILE A 46 -7.57 -7.70 9.41
CA ILE A 46 -8.28 -6.45 9.80
C ILE A 46 -8.06 -5.29 8.82
N TYR A 47 -7.25 -5.47 7.78
CA TYR A 47 -6.75 -4.40 6.93
C TYR A 47 -7.83 -3.68 6.08
N LEU A 48 -9.00 -4.30 5.88
CA LEU A 48 -10.14 -3.68 5.19
C LEU A 48 -11.12 -2.95 6.12
N ARG A 49 -10.90 -2.97 7.45
CA ARG A 49 -11.83 -2.33 8.37
C ARG A 49 -11.66 -0.81 8.30
N PRO A 50 -12.76 -0.03 8.23
CA PRO A 50 -12.75 1.43 8.18
C PRO A 50 -11.84 2.11 9.21
N VAL A 51 -11.81 1.57 10.43
CA VAL A 51 -11.05 2.09 11.57
C VAL A 51 -9.53 2.04 11.34
N PHE A 52 -9.05 1.20 10.43
CA PHE A 52 -7.64 1.05 10.09
C PHE A 52 -7.28 1.66 8.73
N ASN A 53 -8.20 2.40 8.09
CA ASN A 53 -7.97 2.97 6.75
C ASN A 53 -6.74 3.89 6.71
N ASP A 54 -6.47 4.62 7.80
CA ASP A 54 -5.35 5.55 7.91
C ASP A 54 -4.09 4.94 8.55
N LEU A 55 -4.11 3.66 8.94
CA LEU A 55 -3.02 3.04 9.69
C LEU A 55 -1.67 3.08 8.96
N CYS A 56 -1.70 3.04 7.63
CA CYS A 56 -0.51 2.94 6.78
C CYS A 56 -0.20 4.23 6.00
N GLY A 57 -0.79 5.37 6.39
CA GLY A 57 -0.65 6.62 5.64
C GLY A 57 -0.79 7.86 6.51
N PHE A 58 -0.57 9.01 5.90
CA PHE A 58 -0.86 10.29 6.52
C PHE A 58 -2.15 10.87 5.95
N ARG A 59 -2.91 11.56 6.80
CA ARG A 59 -4.03 12.39 6.38
C ARG A 59 -3.52 13.72 5.83
N GLU A 60 -4.30 14.35 4.95
CA GLU A 60 -3.97 15.67 4.39
C GLU A 60 -3.75 16.71 5.50
N SER A 61 -4.57 16.68 6.54
CA SER A 61 -4.49 17.62 7.68
C SER A 61 -3.18 17.50 8.47
N GLU A 62 -2.64 16.29 8.61
CA GLU A 62 -1.35 16.04 9.27
C GLU A 62 -0.21 16.61 8.43
N ILE A 63 -0.26 16.40 7.11
CA ILE A 63 0.74 16.92 6.16
C ILE A 63 0.72 18.45 6.15
N ARG A 64 -0.46 19.06 6.03
CA ARG A 64 -0.63 20.53 6.07
C ARG A 64 -0.04 21.14 7.33
N SER A 65 -0.24 20.49 8.47
CA SER A 65 0.29 20.95 9.75
C SER A 65 1.82 21.01 9.77
N VAL A 66 2.50 20.08 9.07
CA VAL A 66 3.96 20.09 8.93
C VAL A 66 4.43 21.07 7.85
N LEU A 67 3.73 21.14 6.71
CA LEU A 67 4.04 22.09 5.64
C LEU A 67 4.00 23.54 6.15
N LYS A 68 3.01 23.87 6.96
CA LYS A 68 2.89 25.18 7.60
C LYS A 68 4.12 25.53 8.43
N GLN A 69 4.60 24.58 9.25
CA GLN A 69 5.81 24.77 10.05
C GLN A 69 7.04 25.02 9.17
N ILE A 70 7.22 24.24 8.10
CA ILE A 70 8.34 24.42 7.17
C ILE A 70 8.29 25.78 6.47
N VAL A 71 7.11 26.21 6.02
CA VAL A 71 6.92 27.52 5.37
C VAL A 71 7.27 28.67 6.31
N GLU A 72 6.86 28.58 7.57
CA GLU A 72 7.19 29.56 8.62
C GLU A 72 8.70 29.58 8.93
N GLU A 73 9.32 28.41 9.11
CA GLU A 73 10.76 28.25 9.37
C GLU A 73 11.62 28.81 8.22
N CYS A 74 11.25 28.49 6.98
CA CYS A 74 11.92 28.95 5.77
C CYS A 74 11.57 30.39 5.37
N LYS A 75 10.63 31.04 6.08
CA LYS A 75 10.15 32.41 5.79
C LYS A 75 9.62 32.57 4.36
N LEU A 76 8.91 31.57 3.87
CA LEU A 76 8.32 31.57 2.53
C LEU A 76 6.94 32.22 2.52
N SER A 77 6.43 32.53 1.32
CA SER A 77 5.04 32.95 1.16
C SER A 77 4.08 31.85 1.68
N PRO A 78 3.00 32.19 2.41
CA PRO A 78 1.99 31.22 2.84
C PRO A 78 1.41 30.37 1.69
N GLU A 79 1.39 30.90 0.47
CA GLU A 79 0.95 30.18 -0.73
C GLU A 79 1.76 28.90 -0.99
N LYS A 80 3.00 28.83 -0.51
CA LYS A 80 3.86 27.64 -0.66
C LYS A 80 3.33 26.41 0.05
N GLU A 81 2.55 26.59 1.12
CA GLU A 81 1.87 25.47 1.77
C GLU A 81 0.89 24.80 0.79
N GLN A 82 0.07 25.60 0.11
CA GLN A 82 -0.92 25.10 -0.83
C GLN A 82 -0.25 24.52 -2.09
N ASP A 83 0.80 25.16 -2.61
CA ASP A 83 1.59 24.62 -3.72
C ASP A 83 2.17 23.23 -3.39
N ALA A 84 2.78 23.09 -2.21
CA ALA A 84 3.35 21.83 -1.75
C ALA A 84 2.26 20.77 -1.61
N MET A 85 1.11 21.13 -1.01
CA MET A 85 0.00 20.21 -0.85
C MET A 85 -0.56 19.73 -2.20
N SER A 86 -0.71 20.63 -3.17
CA SER A 86 -1.17 20.28 -4.52
C SER A 86 -0.19 19.35 -5.23
N LEU A 87 1.13 19.57 -5.09
CA LEU A 87 2.14 18.64 -5.61
C LEU A 87 2.05 17.26 -4.92
N MET A 88 1.98 17.23 -3.60
CA MET A 88 1.87 15.97 -2.85
C MET A 88 0.56 15.25 -3.19
N GLN A 89 -0.52 15.98 -3.46
CA GLN A 89 -1.79 15.40 -3.90
C GLN A 89 -1.66 14.74 -5.28
N GLN A 90 -0.99 15.39 -6.22
CA GLN A 90 -0.80 14.84 -7.56
C GLN A 90 0.10 13.59 -7.57
N PHE A 91 1.14 13.56 -6.72
CA PHE A 91 2.16 12.51 -6.80
C PHE A 91 2.02 11.41 -5.74
N TYR A 92 1.45 11.70 -4.56
CA TYR A 92 1.54 10.83 -3.38
C TYR A 92 0.19 10.47 -2.74
N ASN A 93 -0.90 11.13 -3.12
CA ASN A 93 -2.25 10.82 -2.66
C ASN A 93 -2.80 9.58 -3.38
N GLY A 94 -3.87 9.03 -2.82
CA GLY A 94 -4.79 8.19 -3.56
C GLY A 94 -5.03 6.84 -2.92
N TYR A 95 -4.41 6.50 -1.79
CA TYR A 95 -4.64 5.22 -1.14
C TYR A 95 -5.90 5.25 -0.27
N CYS A 96 -6.80 4.31 -0.50
CA CYS A 96 -7.93 3.97 0.35
C CYS A 96 -8.00 2.45 0.49
N PHE A 97 -8.03 1.96 1.73
CA PHE A 97 -8.01 0.53 2.08
C PHE A 97 -9.35 0.02 2.57
N SER A 98 -10.41 0.84 2.54
CA SER A 98 -11.74 0.46 2.99
C SER A 98 -12.81 0.90 1.99
N GLU A 99 -13.64 -0.03 1.54
CA GLU A 99 -14.80 0.22 0.66
C GLU A 99 -15.89 1.11 1.28
N ARG A 100 -15.83 1.37 2.60
CA ARG A 100 -16.88 2.09 3.34
C ARG A 100 -16.49 3.51 3.72
N VAL A 101 -15.30 3.96 3.33
CA VAL A 101 -14.77 5.27 3.72
C VAL A 101 -14.20 5.94 2.48
N ASN A 102 -14.59 7.19 2.27
CA ASN A 102 -14.03 8.03 1.22
C ASN A 102 -13.03 9.02 1.84
N GLU A 103 -12.00 8.47 2.48
CA GLU A 103 -10.87 9.22 3.05
C GLU A 103 -9.60 8.62 2.47
N PHE A 104 -8.90 9.41 1.66
CA PHE A 104 -7.63 9.00 1.08
C PHE A 104 -6.48 9.37 2.00
N ILE A 105 -5.48 8.51 2.01
CA ILE A 105 -4.23 8.72 2.71
C ILE A 105 -3.05 8.76 1.75
N TYR A 106 -2.01 9.43 2.21
CA TYR A 106 -0.79 9.65 1.46
C TYR A 106 0.27 8.63 1.85
N ASN A 107 1.08 8.20 0.87
CA ASN A 107 2.20 7.31 1.10
C ASN A 107 3.23 7.95 2.07
N PRO A 108 3.48 7.39 3.27
CA PRO A 108 4.35 8.02 4.26
C PRO A 108 5.78 8.23 3.78
N THR A 109 6.33 7.28 3.03
CA THR A 109 7.72 7.34 2.59
C THR A 109 7.93 8.48 1.60
N LEU A 110 7.01 8.65 0.64
CA LEU A 110 7.07 9.74 -0.33
C LEU A 110 6.80 11.10 0.31
N VAL A 111 5.85 11.15 1.25
CA VAL A 111 5.58 12.34 2.06
C VAL A 111 6.83 12.78 2.83
N LEU A 112 7.45 11.86 3.57
CA LEU A 112 8.65 12.17 4.37
C LEU A 112 9.84 12.54 3.48
N TYR A 113 9.98 11.92 2.31
CA TYR A 113 10.99 12.31 1.32
C TYR A 113 10.83 13.78 0.92
N PHE A 114 9.61 14.19 0.55
CA PHE A 114 9.31 15.56 0.15
C PHE A 114 9.52 16.55 1.30
N LEU A 115 8.95 16.25 2.47
CA LEU A 115 9.02 17.13 3.64
C LEU A 115 10.47 17.35 4.09
N LYS A 116 11.28 16.28 4.11
CA LYS A 116 12.69 16.36 4.46
C LYS A 116 13.46 17.28 3.50
N TYR A 117 13.27 17.10 2.20
CA TYR A 117 13.94 17.95 1.21
C TYR A 117 13.48 19.41 1.33
N PHE A 118 12.17 19.62 1.46
CA PHE A 118 11.59 20.95 1.55
C PHE A 118 12.07 21.71 2.79
N GLN A 119 12.16 21.03 3.94
CA GLN A 119 12.69 21.62 5.17
C GLN A 119 14.19 21.98 5.05
N GLN A 120 14.98 21.15 4.37
CA GLN A 120 16.44 21.36 4.27
C GLN A 120 16.81 22.46 3.27
N GLU A 121 16.14 22.49 2.12
CA GLU A 121 16.50 23.35 0.99
C GLU A 121 15.59 24.58 0.85
N CYS A 122 14.51 24.64 1.64
CA CYS A 122 13.44 25.64 1.51
C CYS A 122 12.88 25.74 0.07
N GLN A 123 12.97 24.65 -0.68
CA GLN A 123 12.54 24.48 -2.07
C GLN A 123 11.95 23.09 -2.26
N PHE A 124 11.05 22.94 -3.23
CA PHE A 124 10.48 21.62 -3.53
C PHE A 124 11.49 20.73 -4.26
N PRO A 125 11.48 19.41 -4.01
CA PRO A 125 12.33 18.49 -4.73
C PRO A 125 11.98 18.51 -6.22
N ARG A 126 13.01 18.61 -7.08
CA ARG A 126 12.84 18.50 -8.53
C ARG A 126 12.44 17.08 -8.95
N LEU A 127 12.93 16.08 -8.23
CA LEU A 127 12.56 14.68 -8.41
C LEU A 127 11.51 14.33 -7.37
N MET A 128 10.28 14.07 -7.79
CA MET A 128 9.20 13.75 -6.86
C MET A 128 9.26 12.31 -6.33
N LEU A 129 10.10 11.45 -6.91
CA LEU A 129 10.20 10.04 -6.52
C LEU A 129 11.66 9.67 -6.30
N ASP A 130 11.93 9.00 -5.18
CA ASP A 130 13.18 8.26 -5.00
C ASP A 130 13.11 7.00 -5.86
N ASN A 131 14.15 6.76 -6.67
CA ASN A 131 14.24 5.56 -7.50
C ASN A 131 14.20 4.26 -6.67
N ASN A 132 14.61 4.31 -5.40
CA ASN A 132 14.52 3.17 -4.48
C ASN A 132 13.09 2.83 -4.07
N LEU A 133 12.15 3.76 -4.30
CA LEU A 133 10.72 3.61 -4.00
C LEU A 133 9.89 3.36 -5.27
N ALA A 134 10.53 3.35 -6.44
CA ALA A 134 9.85 3.05 -7.68
C ALA A 134 9.33 1.61 -7.67
N ILE A 135 8.14 1.42 -8.23
CA ILE A 135 7.57 0.08 -8.45
C ILE A 135 8.56 -0.76 -9.27
N ASP A 136 8.81 -1.97 -8.81
CA ASP A 136 9.63 -2.95 -9.50
C ASP A 136 9.05 -3.23 -10.89
N ARG A 137 9.79 -2.82 -11.94
CA ARG A 137 9.40 -3.02 -13.34
C ARG A 137 9.18 -4.48 -13.69
N GLY A 138 9.89 -5.40 -13.02
CA GLY A 138 9.71 -6.84 -13.17
C GLY A 138 8.33 -7.31 -12.73
N LYS A 139 7.72 -6.68 -11.71
CA LYS A 139 6.34 -6.99 -11.30
C LYS A 139 5.33 -6.59 -12.38
N LEU A 140 5.48 -5.40 -12.95
CA LEU A 140 4.61 -4.94 -14.04
C LEU A 140 4.79 -5.79 -15.29
N ALA A 141 6.04 -6.12 -15.66
CA ALA A 141 6.34 -7.01 -16.79
C ALA A 141 5.77 -8.42 -16.62
N TYR A 142 5.82 -8.96 -15.39
CA TYR A 142 5.18 -10.23 -15.07
C TYR A 142 3.66 -10.14 -15.27
N ILE A 143 3.02 -9.10 -14.76
CA ILE A 143 1.56 -8.92 -14.86
C ILE A 143 1.13 -8.70 -16.31
N SER A 144 1.86 -7.90 -17.09
CA SER A 144 1.54 -7.68 -18.50
C SER A 144 1.64 -8.96 -19.33
N ALA A 145 2.53 -9.88 -18.96
CA ALA A 145 2.67 -11.18 -19.62
C ALA A 145 1.58 -12.19 -19.25
N LEU A 146 0.71 -11.91 -18.28
CA LEU A 146 -0.41 -12.77 -17.93
C LEU A 146 -1.54 -12.67 -18.97
N PRO A 147 -2.37 -13.71 -19.13
CA PRO A 147 -3.59 -13.61 -19.93
C PRO A 147 -4.43 -12.41 -19.49
N ASN A 148 -4.77 -11.52 -20.43
CA ASN A 148 -5.50 -10.26 -20.18
C ASN A 148 -4.76 -9.21 -19.31
N GLY A 149 -3.47 -9.38 -19.04
CA GLY A 149 -2.68 -8.44 -18.24
C GLY A 149 -2.59 -7.03 -18.84
N GLU A 150 -2.20 -6.93 -20.11
CA GLU A 150 -2.12 -5.64 -20.82
C GLU A 150 -3.45 -4.86 -20.86
N PRO A 151 -4.60 -5.46 -21.25
CA PRO A 151 -5.89 -4.80 -21.16
C PRO A 151 -6.23 -4.27 -19.77
N ILE A 152 -5.94 -5.04 -18.71
CA ILE A 152 -6.22 -4.64 -17.33
C ILE A 152 -5.34 -3.46 -16.92
N ILE A 153 -4.05 -3.50 -17.24
CA ILE A 153 -3.13 -2.39 -16.97
C ILE A 153 -3.58 -1.13 -17.73
N SER A 154 -3.95 -1.25 -18.99
CA SER A 154 -4.45 -0.14 -19.81
C SER A 154 -5.72 0.46 -19.23
N GLN A 155 -6.66 -0.37 -18.78
CA GLN A 155 -7.88 0.09 -18.13
C GLN A 155 -7.58 0.80 -16.79
N ALA A 156 -6.66 0.26 -15.98
CA ALA A 156 -6.22 0.89 -14.74
C ALA A 156 -5.66 2.31 -14.96
N LEU A 157 -4.92 2.53 -16.06
CA LEU A 157 -4.32 3.82 -16.39
C LEU A 157 -5.33 4.84 -16.95
N ASN A 158 -6.38 4.39 -17.63
CA ASN A 158 -7.39 5.27 -18.23
C ASN A 158 -8.53 5.64 -17.26
N GLU A 159 -8.70 4.89 -16.17
CA GLU A 159 -9.69 5.08 -15.09
C GLU A 159 -11.17 5.17 -15.54
N THR A 160 -11.47 4.96 -16.83
CA THR A 160 -12.81 5.12 -17.42
C THR A 160 -13.14 3.96 -18.38
N PRO A 161 -14.04 3.01 -18.00
CA PRO A 161 -14.61 2.83 -16.67
C PRO A 161 -13.57 2.26 -15.68
N PRO A 162 -13.72 2.53 -14.37
CA PRO A 162 -12.82 2.00 -13.36
C PRO A 162 -12.88 0.47 -13.34
N LEU A 163 -11.80 -0.14 -12.87
CA LEU A 163 -11.77 -1.58 -12.60
C LEU A 163 -12.74 -1.88 -11.46
N SER A 164 -13.65 -2.83 -11.69
CA SER A 164 -14.64 -3.25 -10.70
C SER A 164 -14.51 -4.73 -10.43
N LEU A 165 -14.44 -5.10 -9.15
CA LEU A 165 -14.52 -6.48 -8.67
C LEU A 165 -15.62 -6.59 -7.63
N SER A 166 -16.27 -7.76 -7.54
CA SER A 166 -17.21 -8.05 -6.47
C SER A 166 -16.53 -8.37 -5.13
N GLU A 167 -15.35 -8.98 -5.19
CA GLU A 167 -14.55 -9.37 -4.02
C GLU A 167 -13.08 -9.47 -4.42
N LEU A 168 -12.17 -9.05 -3.53
CA LEU A 168 -10.75 -9.30 -3.68
C LEU A 168 -10.44 -10.79 -3.46
N ALA A 169 -9.60 -11.36 -4.33
CA ALA A 169 -9.06 -12.68 -4.10
C ALA A 169 -8.29 -12.69 -2.77
N ASN A 170 -8.62 -13.62 -1.88
CA ASN A 170 -8.04 -13.74 -0.53
C ASN A 170 -7.01 -14.87 -0.42
N ARG A 171 -6.67 -15.55 -1.53
CA ARG A 171 -5.79 -16.75 -1.53
C ARG A 171 -4.80 -16.76 -2.69
N PHE A 172 -3.62 -16.20 -2.46
CA PHE A 172 -2.47 -16.27 -3.36
C PHE A 172 -1.48 -17.37 -2.98
N GLY A 173 -1.92 -18.55 -2.52
CA GLY A 173 -0.96 -19.61 -2.17
C GLY A 173 0.01 -19.93 -3.31
N VAL A 174 1.19 -20.46 -2.99
CA VAL A 174 2.24 -20.73 -3.99
C VAL A 174 1.69 -21.61 -5.12
N ASP A 175 0.87 -22.62 -4.81
CA ASP A 175 0.23 -23.45 -5.83
C ASP A 175 -0.77 -22.68 -6.70
N ASN A 176 -1.50 -21.71 -6.15
CA ASN A 176 -2.38 -20.87 -6.95
C ASN A 176 -1.59 -19.94 -7.88
N MET A 177 -0.46 -19.39 -7.41
CA MET A 177 0.40 -18.59 -8.28
C MET A 177 0.97 -19.39 -9.46
N LEU A 178 1.33 -20.65 -9.20
CA LEU A 178 1.97 -21.52 -10.19
C LEU A 178 0.95 -22.16 -11.14
N ASN A 179 -0.20 -22.59 -10.62
CA ASN A 179 -1.09 -23.51 -11.31
C ASN A 179 -2.54 -23.01 -11.52
N ALA A 180 -2.99 -21.98 -10.79
CA ALA A 180 -4.37 -21.50 -10.95
C ALA A 180 -4.55 -20.63 -12.20
N SER A 181 -5.80 -20.58 -12.70
CA SER A 181 -6.20 -19.63 -13.73
C SER A 181 -5.96 -18.20 -13.25
N LYS A 182 -5.19 -17.44 -14.02
CA LYS A 182 -4.86 -16.04 -13.73
C LYS A 182 -5.87 -15.14 -14.42
N ASP A 183 -7.09 -15.17 -13.90
CA ASP A 183 -8.20 -14.36 -14.40
C ASP A 183 -8.09 -12.89 -13.96
N THR A 184 -9.06 -12.07 -14.39
CA THR A 184 -9.10 -10.64 -14.04
C THR A 184 -9.12 -10.40 -12.54
N THR A 185 -9.89 -11.20 -11.79
CA THR A 185 -9.96 -11.11 -10.32
C THR A 185 -8.60 -11.34 -9.70
N PHE A 186 -7.86 -12.36 -10.14
CA PHE A 186 -6.50 -12.63 -9.70
C PHE A 186 -5.57 -11.45 -9.98
N ILE A 187 -5.56 -10.93 -11.20
CA ILE A 187 -4.64 -9.88 -11.63
C ILE A 187 -4.91 -8.58 -10.86
N VAL A 188 -6.17 -8.14 -10.81
CA VAL A 188 -6.55 -6.89 -10.13
C VAL A 188 -6.31 -7.00 -8.63
N SER A 189 -6.63 -8.16 -8.02
CA SER A 189 -6.34 -8.38 -6.60
C SER A 189 -4.83 -8.41 -6.34
N LEU A 190 -4.02 -9.00 -7.22
CA LEU A 190 -2.56 -8.99 -7.08
C LEU A 190 -2.00 -7.56 -7.17
N LEU A 191 -2.49 -6.76 -8.12
CA LEU A 191 -2.13 -5.35 -8.25
C LEU A 191 -2.49 -4.55 -6.97
N TYR A 192 -3.64 -4.84 -6.35
CA TYR A 192 -4.02 -4.29 -5.05
C TYR A 192 -3.02 -4.68 -3.94
N TYR A 193 -2.71 -5.97 -3.76
CA TYR A 193 -1.77 -6.41 -2.71
C TYR A 193 -0.32 -6.00 -2.97
N LEU A 194 0.03 -5.64 -4.20
CA LEU A 194 1.32 -5.04 -4.53
C LEU A 194 1.37 -3.53 -4.28
N GLY A 195 0.26 -2.91 -3.87
CA GLY A 195 0.15 -1.48 -3.62
C GLY A 195 0.12 -0.63 -4.90
N ILE A 196 -0.21 -1.24 -6.05
CA ILE A 196 -0.34 -0.57 -7.34
C ILE A 196 -1.76 -0.04 -7.52
N LEU A 197 -2.76 -0.80 -7.06
CA LEU A 197 -4.16 -0.40 -7.02
C LEU A 197 -4.64 -0.24 -5.58
N THR A 198 -5.73 0.48 -5.43
CA THR A 198 -6.39 0.77 -4.15
C THR A 198 -7.88 1.03 -4.42
N PHE A 199 -8.72 1.09 -3.37
CA PHE A 199 -10.12 1.45 -3.56
C PHE A 199 -10.28 2.90 -3.99
N ASN A 200 -11.32 3.17 -4.76
CA ASN A 200 -11.65 4.50 -5.26
C ASN A 200 -12.53 5.34 -4.31
N GLY A 201 -12.83 4.82 -3.11
CA GLY A 201 -13.63 5.51 -2.08
C GLY A 201 -15.14 5.39 -2.28
#